data_AF-A0A6F9C915-F1
#
_entry.id   AF-A0A6F9C915-F1
#
_cell.length_a   1.000
_cell.length_b   1.000
_cell.length_c   1.000
_cell.angle_alpha   90.00
_cell.angle_beta   90.00
_cell.angle_gamma   90.00
#
_symmetry.space_group_name_H-M   'P 1'
#
loop_
_entity.id
_entity.type
_entity.pdbx_description
1 polymer ?
#
loop_
_entity_poly.entity_id
_entity_poly.type
_entity_poly.pdbx_seq_one_letter_code
_entity_poly.pdbx_strand_id
1 'polypeptide(L)' 'MKNRPTTAYIPTCDCKGQYTPEQCWGSTGSCWCVTCNGQKIKGTETPPGTAPIKCAT' A
#
# COMPACT_ATOMS: atom_id res chain seq x y z
N MET A 1 -16.38 7.45 13.46
CA MET A 1 -14.96 7.66 13.81
C MET A 1 -14.12 7.70 12.54
N LYS A 2 -14.02 8.85 11.86
CA LYS A 2 -13.14 9.03 10.69
C LYS A 2 -12.80 10.52 10.66
N ASN A 3 -11.78 10.95 11.42
CA ASN A 3 -11.35 12.36 11.45
C ASN A 3 -9.89 12.52 11.90
N ARG A 4 -8.97 12.05 11.06
CA ARG A 4 -7.62 12.61 11.01
C ARG A 4 -7.06 12.37 9.60
N PRO A 5 -6.78 13.40 8.78
CA PRO A 5 -5.96 13.21 7.59
C PRO A 5 -4.56 12.87 8.12
N THR A 6 -4.32 11.58 8.32
CA THR A 6 -3.01 11.10 8.69
C THR A 6 -2.16 11.26 7.45
N THR A 7 -1.31 12.28 7.47
CA THR A 7 -0.19 12.33 6.53
C THR A 7 0.67 11.09 6.68
N ALA A 8 0.65 10.40 7.82
CA ALA A 8 1.33 9.13 8.00
C ALA A 8 0.76 8.01 7.12
N TYR A 9 1.64 7.15 6.63
CA TYR A 9 1.27 5.89 6.00
C TYR A 9 0.71 4.90 7.03
N ILE A 10 -0.43 4.30 6.71
CA ILE A 10 -1.06 3.23 7.49
C ILE A 10 -1.10 1.98 6.60
N PRO A 11 -0.42 0.89 6.96
CA PRO A 11 -0.44 -0.33 6.17
C PRO A 11 -1.80 -1.02 6.21
N THR A 12 -2.15 -1.64 5.09
CA THR A 12 -3.32 -2.51 4.97
C THR A 12 -2.92 -3.97 5.21
N CYS A 13 -3.70 -4.65 6.04
CA CYS A 13 -3.50 -6.05 6.36
C CYS A 13 -4.73 -6.89 6.03
N ASP A 14 -4.52 -8.18 5.76
CA ASP A 14 -5.59 -9.15 5.56
C ASP A 14 -6.18 -9.63 6.90
N CYS A 15 -7.16 -10.55 6.84
CA CYS A 15 -7.82 -11.09 8.03
C CYS A 15 -6.91 -11.96 8.92
N LYS A 16 -5.75 -12.39 8.41
CA LYS A 16 -4.74 -13.13 9.16
C LYS A 16 -3.69 -12.20 9.78
N GLY A 17 -3.79 -10.90 9.53
CA GLY A 17 -2.84 -9.89 10.00
C GLY A 17 -1.58 -9.78 9.14
N GLN A 18 -1.54 -10.40 7.96
CA GLN A 18 -0.44 -10.25 7.01
C GLN A 18 -0.64 -9.00 6.16
N TYR A 19 0.46 -8.42 5.65
CA TYR A 19 0.36 -7.29 4.74
C TYR A 19 -0.33 -7.70 3.45
N THR A 20 -1.30 -6.91 2.98
CA THR A 20 -1.86 -7.11 1.64
C THR A 20 -0.78 -6.84 0.59
N PRO A 21 -0.76 -7.57 -0.55
CA PRO A 21 0.30 -7.43 -1.54
C PRO A 21 0.42 -6.01 -2.10
N GLU A 22 -0.70 -5.31 -2.23
CA GLU A 22 -0.74 -3.88 -2.57
C GLU A 22 -0.88 -3.05 -1.29
N GLN A 23 -0.10 -1.97 -1.22
CA GLN A 23 -0.14 -0.95 -0.18
C GLN A 23 -0.30 0.41 -0.83
N CYS A 24 -1.23 1.22 -0.33
CA CYS A 24 -1.49 2.55 -0.87
C CYS A 24 -1.45 3.60 0.24
N TRP A 25 -0.66 4.65 0.02
CA TRP A 25 -0.63 5.81 0.89
C TRP A 25 -1.63 6.86 0.42
N GLY A 26 -2.82 6.84 1.00
CA GLY A 26 -3.92 7.72 0.58
C GLY A 26 -3.60 9.22 0.60
N SER A 27 -2.65 9.67 1.44
CA SER A 27 -2.26 11.08 1.50
C SER A 27 -1.41 11.53 0.31
N THR A 28 -0.58 10.65 -0.27
CA THR A 28 0.23 10.98 -1.45
C THR A 28 -0.43 10.50 -2.73
N GLY A 29 -1.29 9.47 -2.64
CA GLY A 29 -1.86 8.76 -3.78
C GLY A 29 -0.90 7.74 -4.40
N SER A 30 0.25 7.48 -3.76
CA SER A 30 1.20 6.46 -4.23
C SER A 30 0.80 5.07 -3.75
N CYS A 31 0.98 4.07 -4.61
CA CYS A 31 0.82 2.66 -4.26
C CYS A 31 2.10 1.89 -4.58
N TRP A 32 2.34 0.76 -3.91
CA TRP A 32 3.47 -0.13 -4.17
C TRP A 32 3.14 -1.56 -3.76
N CYS A 33 3.92 -2.52 -4.28
CA CYS A 33 3.80 -3.90 -3.84
C CYS A 33 4.71 -4.18 -2.63
N VAL A 34 4.25 -5.06 -1.75
CA VAL A 34 5.01 -5.58 -0.61
C VAL A 34 4.96 -7.10 -0.55
N THR A 35 5.93 -7.70 0.14
CA THR A 35 5.85 -9.10 0.57
C THR A 35 4.85 -9.26 1.71
N CYS A 36 4.47 -10.50 2.06
CA CYS A 36 3.59 -10.78 3.21
C CYS A 36 4.14 -10.26 4.56
N ASN A 37 5.45 -10.00 4.63
CA ASN A 37 6.15 -9.41 5.78
C ASN A 37 6.21 -7.86 5.73
N GLY A 38 5.60 -7.23 4.72
CA GLY A 38 5.55 -5.78 4.57
C GLY A 38 6.77 -5.14 3.89
N GLN A 39 7.66 -5.94 3.28
CA GLN A 39 8.83 -5.40 2.58
C GLN A 39 8.45 -4.90 1.18
N LYS A 40 8.70 -3.62 0.91
CA LYS A 40 8.46 -3.01 -0.41
C LYS A 40 9.31 -3.67 -1.51
N ILE A 41 8.66 -4.07 -2.60
CA ILE A 41 9.30 -4.62 -3.78
C ILE A 41 9.81 -3.46 -4.64
N LYS A 42 11.10 -3.46 -4.99
CA LYS A 42 11.71 -2.39 -5.79
C LYS A 42 11.05 -2.27 -7.16
N GLY A 43 10.87 -1.03 -7.63
CA GLY A 43 10.29 -0.75 -8.96
C GLY A 43 8.76 -0.90 -9.04
N THR A 44 8.08 -1.18 -7.93
CA THR A 44 6.62 -1.35 -7.89
C THR A 44 5.87 -0.10 -7.43
N GLU A 45 6.58 0.95 -7.04
CA GLU A 45 5.95 2.20 -6.64
C GLU A 45 5.39 2.95 -7.84
N THR A 46 4.10 3.24 -7.79
CA THR A 46 3.37 3.99 -8.81
C THR A 46 2.98 5.36 -8.29
N PRO A 47 3.20 6.43 -9.06
CA PRO A 47 2.69 7.75 -8.73
C PRO A 47 1.16 7.81 -8.84
N PRO A 48 0.52 8.85 -8.26
CA PRO A 48 -0.93 9.03 -8.33
C PRO A 48 -1.44 9.08 -9.76
N GLY A 49 -2.56 8.41 -10.03
CA GLY A 49 -3.17 8.38 -11.36
C GLY A 49 -2.55 7.40 -12.35
N THR A 50 -1.59 6.57 -11.91
CA THR A 50 -1.05 5.47 -12.72
C THR A 50 -2.01 4.28 -12.72
N ALA A 51 -1.98 3.49 -13.79
CA ALA A 51 -2.70 2.22 -13.84
C ALA A 51 -2.31 1.31 -12.66
N PRO A 52 -3.26 0.56 -12.08
CA PRO A 52 -2.98 -0.33 -10.95
C PRO A 52 -2.00 -1.43 -11.37
N ILE A 53 -0.93 -1.56 -10.58
CA ILE A 53 0.05 -2.62 -10.71
C ILE A 53 -0.54 -3.91 -10.12
N LYS A 54 -0.48 -5.00 -10.88
CA LYS A 54 -0.85 -6.32 -10.34
C LYS A 54 0.25 -6.82 -9.39
N CYS A 55 0.02 -6.64 -8.09
CA CYS A 55 0.84 -7.26 -7.06
C CYS A 55 0.44 -8.74 -6.91
N ALA A 56 1.30 -9.66 -7.34
CA ALA A 56 1.19 -11.09 -7.02
C ALA A 56 2.07 -11.39 -5.80
N THR A 57 1.57 -12.22 -4.89
CA THR A 57 2.33 -12.75 -3.75
C THR A 57 2.77 -14.17 -4.05
#